data_AF-A0AA48GLB4-F1
#
_entry.id   AF-A0AA48GLB4-F1
#
_cell.length_a   1.000
_cell.length_b   1.000
_cell.length_c   1.000
_cell.angle_alpha   90.00
_cell.angle_beta   90.00
_cell.angle_gamma   90.00
#
_symmetry.space_group_name_H-M   'P 1'
#
loop_
_entity.id
_entity.type
_entity.pdbx_description
1 polymer ?
#
loop_
_entity_poly.entity_id
_entity_poly.type
_entity_poly.pdbx_seq_one_letter_code
_entity_poly.pdbx_strand_id
1 'polypeptide(L)'
;MAEGYWQFFCGEEFFRHDHPVHPTQMTRWRQRIGDKGVEKLLQIAIEAGKTTRTITETIFEKVRETLQALCRHLEVLQLHQEASWAFWNARGVSQDRLFYRICKK
;
A
#
# COMPACT_ATOMS: atom_id res chain seq x y z
N MET A 1 -16.51 -12.32 -12.98
CA MET A 1 -17.62 -12.55 -12.03
C MET A 1 -17.20 -11.89 -10.73
N ALA A 2 -17.80 -10.77 -10.37
CA ALA A 2 -17.51 -10.09 -9.12
C ALA A 2 -18.15 -10.90 -8.00
N GLU A 3 -17.35 -11.66 -7.26
CA GLU A 3 -17.81 -12.53 -6.18
C GLU A 3 -18.62 -11.71 -5.16
N GLY A 4 -19.92 -12.00 -5.03
CA GLY A 4 -20.86 -11.27 -4.15
C GLY A 4 -20.48 -11.23 -2.67
N TYR A 5 -19.41 -11.90 -2.28
CA TYR A 5 -18.80 -11.86 -0.95
C TYR A 5 -18.57 -10.42 -0.46
N TRP A 6 -18.03 -9.53 -1.29
CA TRP A 6 -17.76 -8.15 -0.85
C TRP A 6 -19.05 -7.34 -0.61
N GLN A 7 -20.13 -7.62 -1.34
CA GLN A 7 -21.43 -6.93 -1.16
C GLN A 7 -22.06 -7.25 0.18
N PHE A 8 -21.92 -8.51 0.62
CA PHE A 8 -22.38 -8.95 1.93
C PHE A 8 -21.72 -8.16 3.07
N PHE A 9 -20.40 -7.90 3.01
CA PHE A 9 -19.72 -7.09 4.03
C PHE A 9 -20.05 -5.60 3.95
N CYS A 10 -20.38 -5.09 2.76
CA CYS A 10 -20.78 -3.70 2.59
C CYS A 10 -22.22 -3.41 3.09
N GLY A 11 -22.95 -4.43 3.56
CA GLY A 11 -24.32 -4.27 4.06
C GLY A 11 -25.34 -4.02 2.94
N GLU A 12 -25.07 -4.48 1.73
CA GLU A 12 -26.01 -4.40 0.62
C GLU A 12 -27.20 -5.34 0.85
N GLU A 13 -28.41 -4.82 0.74
CA GLU A 13 -29.64 -5.59 0.93
C GLU A 13 -29.96 -6.51 -0.26
N PHE A 14 -29.46 -6.16 -1.46
CA PHE A 14 -29.67 -6.91 -2.70
C PHE A 14 -28.35 -7.12 -3.46
N PHE A 15 -28.21 -8.29 -4.10
CA PHE A 15 -27.05 -8.56 -4.94
C PHE A 15 -27.10 -7.70 -6.22
N ARG A 16 -26.08 -6.88 -6.42
CA ARG A 16 -25.91 -6.05 -7.62
C ARG A 16 -24.91 -6.71 -8.57
N HIS A 17 -25.28 -6.89 -9.84
CA HIS A 17 -24.37 -7.47 -10.83
C HIS A 17 -23.34 -6.45 -11.34
N ASP A 18 -23.71 -5.19 -11.33
CA ASP A 18 -22.85 -4.10 -11.75
C ASP A 18 -21.92 -3.63 -10.63
N HIS A 19 -20.70 -3.27 -11.01
CA HIS A 19 -19.75 -2.70 -10.07
C HIS A 19 -20.21 -1.29 -9.66
N PRO A 20 -20.20 -0.96 -8.35
CA PRO A 20 -20.61 0.35 -7.86
C PRO A 20 -19.66 1.46 -8.34
N VAL A 21 -18.41 1.11 -8.61
CA VAL A 21 -17.37 2.00 -9.11
C VAL A 21 -16.47 1.21 -10.06
N HIS A 22 -16.11 1.82 -11.20
CA HIS A 22 -15.14 1.22 -12.11
C HIS A 22 -13.78 1.02 -11.40
N PRO A 23 -13.15 -0.16 -11.44
CA PRO A 23 -11.97 -0.47 -10.61
C PRO A 23 -10.80 0.51 -10.75
N THR A 24 -10.63 1.09 -11.95
CA THR A 24 -9.56 2.06 -12.21
C THR A 24 -9.79 3.45 -11.59
N GLN A 25 -10.99 3.74 -11.10
CA GLN A 25 -11.31 5.03 -10.49
C GLN A 25 -10.47 5.27 -9.23
N MET A 26 -10.25 4.23 -8.42
CA MET A 26 -9.45 4.36 -7.19
C MET A 26 -7.98 4.67 -7.49
N THR A 27 -7.41 4.05 -8.53
CA THR A 27 -6.05 4.33 -8.99
C THR A 27 -5.91 5.77 -9.49
N ARG A 28 -6.86 6.22 -10.32
CA ARG A 28 -6.87 7.61 -10.84
C ARG A 28 -7.06 8.64 -9.73
N TRP A 29 -7.90 8.32 -8.74
CA TRP A 29 -8.12 9.18 -7.58
C TRP A 29 -6.84 9.31 -6.74
N ARG A 30 -6.16 8.20 -6.42
CA ARG A 30 -4.87 8.20 -5.70
C ARG A 30 -3.80 9.02 -6.41
N GLN A 31 -3.74 8.92 -7.74
CA GLN A 31 -2.82 9.75 -8.55
C GLN A 31 -3.18 11.23 -8.52
N ARG A 32 -4.47 11.58 -8.51
CA ARG A 32 -4.93 12.98 -8.51
C ARG A 32 -4.66 13.68 -7.18
N ILE A 33 -4.85 12.99 -6.05
CA ILE A 33 -4.58 13.55 -4.72
C ILE A 33 -3.07 13.68 -4.46
N GLY A 34 -2.27 12.76 -5.02
CA GLY A 34 -0.83 12.69 -4.80
C GLY A 34 -0.43 12.46 -3.33
N ASP A 35 0.87 12.42 -3.08
CA ASP A 35 1.40 12.07 -1.76
C ASP A 35 0.95 13.04 -0.67
N LYS A 36 1.01 14.36 -0.96
CA LYS A 36 0.56 15.41 -0.03
C LYS A 36 -0.93 15.29 0.31
N GLY A 37 -1.76 14.86 -0.65
CA GLY A 37 -3.18 14.65 -0.43
C GLY A 37 -3.43 13.44 0.48
N VAL A 38 -2.67 12.36 0.28
CA VAL A 38 -2.74 11.16 1.13
C VAL A 38 -2.28 11.48 2.56
N GLU A 39 -1.20 12.25 2.74
CA GLU A 39 -0.74 12.70 4.06
C GLU A 39 -1.82 13.49 4.80
N LYS A 40 -2.49 14.43 4.11
CA LYS A 40 -3.58 15.21 4.70
C LYS A 40 -4.79 14.36 5.05
N LEU A 41 -5.14 13.37 4.23
CA LEU A 41 -6.20 12.41 4.54
C LEU A 41 -5.86 11.58 5.78
N LEU A 42 -4.61 11.14 5.91
CA LEU A 42 -4.16 10.42 7.10
C LEU A 42 -4.25 11.28 8.37
N GLN A 43 -3.87 12.56 8.29
CA GLN A 43 -4.01 13.51 9.40
C GLN A 43 -5.47 13.64 9.85
N ILE A 44 -6.39 13.86 8.90
CA ILE A 44 -7.83 13.98 9.19
C ILE A 44 -8.38 12.67 9.78
N ALA A 45 -7.96 11.51 9.26
CA ALA A 45 -8.39 10.22 9.78
C ALA A 45 -7.92 10.00 11.24
N ILE A 46 -6.69 10.42 11.55
CA ILE A 46 -6.15 10.38 12.93
C ILE A 46 -6.95 11.31 13.85
N GLU A 47 -7.24 12.53 13.41
CA GLU A 47 -8.04 13.48 14.17
C GLU A 47 -9.45 12.92 14.43
N ALA A 48 -10.13 12.41 13.41
CA ALA A 48 -11.44 11.79 13.54
C ALA A 48 -11.43 10.59 14.49
N GLY A 49 -10.40 9.74 14.42
CA GLY A 49 -10.23 8.60 15.32
C GLY A 49 -9.96 9.00 16.77
N LYS A 50 -9.27 10.13 17.00
CA LYS A 50 -9.12 10.73 18.34
C LYS A 50 -10.44 11.28 18.87
N THR A 51 -11.20 12.01 18.05
CA THR A 51 -12.53 12.54 18.42
C THR A 51 -13.51 11.44 18.78
N THR A 52 -13.49 10.34 18.02
CA THR A 52 -14.37 9.17 18.22
C THR A 52 -13.86 8.24 19.34
N ARG A 53 -12.70 8.55 19.94
CA ARG A 53 -12.01 7.73 20.96
C ARG A 53 -11.75 6.28 20.52
N THR A 54 -11.67 6.05 19.22
CA THR A 54 -11.40 4.74 18.63
C THR A 54 -9.90 4.42 18.64
N ILE A 55 -9.05 5.45 18.57
CA ILE A 55 -7.59 5.29 18.59
C ILE A 55 -7.07 5.53 20.01
N THR A 56 -6.54 4.48 20.62
CA THR A 56 -5.82 4.54 21.90
C THR A 56 -4.32 4.70 21.68
N GLU A 57 -3.61 5.22 22.68
CA GLU A 57 -2.15 5.37 22.64
C GLU A 57 -1.45 4.04 22.34
N THR A 58 -1.96 2.94 22.91
CA THR A 58 -1.46 1.58 22.67
C THR A 58 -1.56 1.13 21.20
N ILE A 59 -2.54 1.62 20.44
CA ILE A 59 -2.66 1.33 19.01
C ILE A 59 -1.61 2.13 18.23
N PHE A 60 -1.38 3.40 18.58
CA PHE A 60 -0.34 4.21 17.96
C PHE A 60 1.06 3.60 18.15
N GLU A 61 1.37 3.11 19.35
CA GLU A 61 2.65 2.46 19.62
C GLU A 61 2.86 1.21 18.75
N LYS A 62 1.83 0.36 18.65
CA LYS A 62 1.88 -0.83 17.79
C LYS A 62 2.06 -0.48 16.31
N VAL A 63 1.34 0.53 15.83
CA VAL A 63 1.47 1.02 14.45
C VAL A 63 2.88 1.55 14.21
N ARG A 64 3.43 2.32 15.14
CA ARG A 64 4.81 2.82 15.06
C ARG A 64 5.82 1.68 14.99
N GLU A 65 5.71 0.70 15.88
CA GLU A 65 6.61 -0.47 15.91
C GLU A 65 6.56 -1.29 14.62
N THR A 66 5.35 -1.58 14.13
CA THR A 66 5.16 -2.31 12.86
C THR A 66 5.71 -1.54 11.68
N LEU A 67 5.48 -0.22 11.58
CA LEU A 67 6.07 0.61 10.54
C LEU A 67 7.61 0.57 10.60
N GLN A 68 8.20 0.66 11.80
CA GLN A 68 9.65 0.61 11.98
C GLN A 68 10.24 -0.76 11.62
N ALA A 69 9.52 -1.85 11.86
CA ALA A 69 9.92 -3.20 11.46
C ALA A 69 9.86 -3.36 9.94
N LEU A 70 8.81 -2.85 9.30
CA LEU A 70 8.66 -2.87 7.84
C LEU A 70 9.75 -2.05 7.14
N CYS A 71 10.04 -0.83 7.62
CA CYS A 71 11.12 -0.02 7.06
C CYS A 71 12.47 -0.75 7.10
N ARG A 72 12.81 -1.35 8.25
CA ARG A 72 14.04 -2.16 8.39
C ARG A 72 14.06 -3.35 7.43
N HIS A 73 12.93 -4.02 7.23
CA HIS A 73 12.85 -5.13 6.28
C HIS A 73 13.01 -4.67 4.83
N LEU A 74 12.38 -3.55 4.44
CA LEU A 74 12.49 -2.97 3.10
C LEU A 74 13.93 -2.54 2.78
N GLU A 75 14.63 -1.95 3.75
CA GLU A 75 16.06 -1.60 3.62
C GLU A 75 16.93 -2.84 3.34
N VAL A 76 16.73 -3.93 4.08
CA VAL A 76 17.46 -5.19 3.86
C VAL A 76 17.16 -5.78 2.47
N LEU A 77 15.90 -5.74 2.03
CA LEU A 77 15.53 -6.21 0.69
C LEU A 77 16.15 -5.36 -0.41
N GLN A 78 16.22 -4.05 -0.22
CA GLN A 78 16.85 -3.14 -1.16
C GLN A 78 18.37 -3.37 -1.25
N LEU A 79 19.04 -3.55 -0.11
CA LEU A 79 20.46 -3.91 -0.06
C LEU A 79 20.73 -5.25 -0.75
N HIS A 80 19.88 -6.26 -0.52
CA HIS A 80 20.01 -7.56 -1.18
C HIS A 80 19.86 -7.46 -2.70
N GLN A 81 18.93 -6.63 -3.17
CA GLN A 81 18.81 -6.33 -4.60
C GLN A 81 20.09 -5.67 -5.12
N GLU A 82 20.51 -4.54 -4.56
CA GLU A 82 21.70 -3.80 -5.02
C GLU A 82 22.97 -4.67 -5.01
N ALA A 83 23.16 -5.52 -3.99
CA ALA A 83 24.26 -6.47 -3.91
C ALA A 83 24.20 -7.54 -5.01
N SER A 84 23.01 -8.10 -5.28
CA SER A 84 22.80 -9.05 -6.38
C SER A 84 23.09 -8.41 -7.73
N TRP A 85 22.62 -7.17 -7.96
CA TRP A 85 22.90 -6.43 -9.19
C TRP A 85 24.39 -6.16 -9.40
N ALA A 86 25.09 -5.71 -8.35
CA ALA A 86 26.54 -5.49 -8.39
C ALA A 86 27.31 -6.78 -8.70
N PHE A 87 26.91 -7.90 -8.09
CA PHE A 87 27.51 -9.21 -8.30
C PHE A 87 27.38 -9.72 -9.73
N TRP A 88 26.19 -9.59 -10.34
CA TRP A 88 25.95 -10.05 -11.71
C TRP A 88 26.64 -9.16 -12.76
N ASN A 89 26.71 -7.84 -12.53
CA ASN A 89 27.44 -6.93 -13.40
C ASN A 89 28.95 -7.19 -13.40
N ALA A 90 29.54 -7.51 -12.25
CA ALA A 90 30.97 -7.82 -12.14
C ALA A 90 31.37 -9.08 -12.95
N ARG A 91 30.39 -9.92 -13.31
CA ARG A 91 30.58 -11.13 -14.13
C ARG A 91 30.19 -10.95 -15.60
N GLY A 92 29.89 -9.72 -16.02
CA GLY A 92 29.55 -9.41 -17.42
C GLY A 92 28.20 -9.99 -17.87
N VAL A 93 27.32 -10.37 -16.95
CA VAL A 93 26.00 -10.90 -17.28
C VAL A 93 25.02 -9.74 -17.48
N SER A 94 24.60 -9.52 -18.73
CA SER A 94 23.54 -8.56 -19.08
C SER A 94 22.20 -9.05 -18.55
N GLN A 95 21.73 -8.50 -17.43
CA GLN A 95 20.39 -8.77 -16.91
C GLN A 95 19.34 -7.87 -17.58
N ASP A 96 18.25 -8.47 -18.07
CA ASP A 96 17.10 -7.73 -18.58
C ASP A 96 16.46 -6.88 -17.48
N ARG A 97 16.37 -5.57 -17.73
CA ARG A 97 15.81 -4.53 -16.82
C ARG A 97 14.38 -4.80 -16.34
N LEU A 98 13.66 -5.74 -16.93
CA LEU A 98 12.25 -6.03 -16.64
C LEU A 98 12.04 -6.62 -15.24
N PHE A 99 12.98 -7.41 -14.72
CA PHE A 99 12.85 -8.00 -13.39
C PHE A 99 12.97 -6.94 -12.27
N TYR A 100 13.83 -5.93 -12.47
CA TYR A 100 14.07 -4.84 -11.52
C TYR A 100 12.96 -3.77 -11.49
N ARG A 101 12.24 -3.59 -12.60
CA ARG A 101 11.23 -2.52 -12.74
C ARG A 101 9.93 -2.81 -11.99
N ILE A 102 9.67 -4.08 -11.67
CA ILE A 102 8.51 -4.53 -10.90
C ILE A 102 8.74 -4.33 -9.40
N CYS A 103 9.98 -4.48 -8.92
CA CYS A 103 10.31 -4.35 -7.49
C CYS A 103 10.57 -2.90 -7.01
N LYS A 104 10.70 -1.93 -7.92
CA LYS A 104 10.92 -0.50 -7.59
C LYS A 104 9.67 0.39 -7.74
N LYS A 105 8.49 -0.19 -7.97
CA LYS A 105 7.22 0.55 -8.08
C LYS A 105 6.36 0.36 -6.84
#